data_AF-A0A357CNA0-F1
#
_entry.id   AF-A0A357CNA0-F1
#
_cell.length_a   1.000
_cell.length_b   1.000
_cell.length_c   1.000
_cell.angle_alpha   90.00
_cell.angle_beta   90.00
_cell.angle_gamma   90.00
#
_symmetry.space_group_name_H-M   'P 1'
#
loop_
_entity.id
_entity.type
_entity.pdbx_description
1 polymer ?
#
loop_
_entity_poly.entity_id
_entity_poly.type
_entity_poly.pdbx_seq_one_letter_code
_entity_poly.pdbx_strand_id
1 'polypeptide(L)' 'MKTKVEPDLCIACGLCISSCPEIYTWDDDGKAVAVQAKVPEGQETCA' A
#
# COMPACT_ATOMS: atom_id res chain seq x y z
N MET A 1 -7.85 4.98 9.76
CA MET A 1 -8.56 4.88 8.45
C MET A 1 -8.29 3.51 7.82
N LYS A 2 -9.08 3.06 6.83
CA LYS A 2 -8.79 1.83 6.08
C LYS A 2 -8.15 2.18 4.73
N THR A 3 -7.04 1.53 4.39
CA THR A 3 -6.37 1.68 3.08
C THR A 3 -6.46 0.37 2.30
N LYS A 4 -6.54 0.49 0.96
CA LYS A 4 -6.57 -0.63 0.02
C LYS A 4 -5.90 -0.17 -1.28
N VAL A 5 -5.08 -1.02 -1.87
CA VAL A 5 -4.58 -0.81 -3.24
C VAL A 5 -5.54 -1.47 -4.22
N GLU A 6 -5.96 -0.74 -5.25
CA GLU A 6 -6.70 -1.30 -6.37
C GLU A 6 -5.69 -1.87 -7.39
N PRO A 7 -5.66 -3.19 -7.62
CA PRO A 7 -4.67 -3.82 -8.49
C PRO A 7 -4.82 -3.41 -9.96
N ASP A 8 -6.04 -3.07 -10.38
CA ASP A 8 -6.35 -2.64 -11.75
C ASP A 8 -5.73 -1.27 -12.08
N LEU A 9 -5.69 -0.36 -11.09
CA LEU A 9 -5.06 0.95 -11.19
C LEU A 9 -3.56 0.93 -10.85
N CYS A 10 -3.09 -0.14 -10.22
CA CYS A 10 -1.70 -0.27 -9.82
C CYS A 10 -0.81 -0.47 -11.05
N ILE A 11 0.00 0.55 -11.35
CA ILE A 11 1.00 0.53 -12.43
C ILE A 11 2.36 -0.05 -11.99
N ALA A 12 2.43 -0.67 -10.82
CA ALA A 12 3.66 -1.22 -10.24
C ALA A 12 4.82 -0.20 -10.12
N CYS A 13 4.52 1.08 -9.84
CA CYS A 13 5.55 2.11 -9.67
C CYS A 13 6.33 2.00 -8.34
N GLY A 14 5.77 1.32 -7.34
CA GLY A 14 6.44 1.06 -6.05
C GLY A 14 6.48 2.24 -5.07
N LEU A 15 5.85 3.39 -5.39
CA LEU A 15 5.86 4.57 -4.50
C LEU A 15 5.27 4.27 -3.12
N CYS A 16 4.14 3.57 -3.06
CA CYS A 16 3.47 3.24 -1.80
C CYS A 16 4.35 2.35 -0.91
N ILE A 17 5.02 1.36 -1.50
CA ILE A 17 5.91 0.42 -0.78
C ILE A 17 7.19 1.13 -0.36
N SER A 18 7.72 2.05 -1.18
CA SER A 18 8.88 2.86 -0.80
C SER A 18 8.54 3.88 0.30
N SER A 19 7.31 4.39 0.33
CA SER A 19 6.86 5.35 1.33
C SER A 19 6.48 4.67 2.65
N CYS A 20 5.78 3.54 2.58
CA CYS A 20 5.33 2.76 3.73
C CYS A 20 5.42 1.24 3.48
N PRO A 21 6.62 0.66 3.58
CA PRO A 21 6.84 -0.78 3.38
C PRO A 21 6.19 -1.66 4.45
N GLU A 22 5.80 -1.07 5.58
CA GLU A 22 5.09 -1.73 6.68
C GLU A 22 3.57 -1.85 6.46
N ILE A 23 3.01 -1.05 5.53
CA ILE A 23 1.58 -1.08 5.17
C ILE A 23 1.37 -1.72 3.80
N TYR A 24 2.30 -1.55 2.87
CA TYR A 24 2.19 -2.05 1.50
C TYR A 24 3.31 -3.04 1.16
N THR A 25 2.97 -4.10 0.43
CA THR A 25 3.92 -5.07 -0.11
C THR A 25 3.62 -5.38 -1.58
N TRP A 26 4.53 -6.08 -2.24
CA TRP A 26 4.28 -6.66 -3.56
C TRP A 26 3.51 -7.98 -3.43
N ASP A 27 2.53 -8.17 -4.30
CA ASP A 27 1.85 -9.43 -4.56
C ASP A 27 2.59 -10.23 -5.66
N ASP A 28 2.16 -11.47 -5.90
CA ASP A 28 2.76 -12.38 -6.88
C ASP A 28 2.66 -11.85 -8.33
N ASP A 29 1.62 -11.07 -8.63
CA ASP A 29 1.44 -10.40 -9.94
C ASP A 29 2.32 -9.14 -10.11
N GLY A 30 3.17 -8.81 -9.12
CA GLY A 30 3.96 -7.58 -9.12
C GLY A 30 3.12 -6.32 -8.89
N LYS A 31 1.90 -6.47 -8.34
CA LYS A 31 1.04 -5.35 -7.92
C LYS A 31 1.28 -5.04 -6.45
N ALA A 32 1.12 -3.77 -6.08
CA ALA A 32 1.15 -3.40 -4.67
C ALA A 32 -0.15 -3.83 -3.98
N VAL A 33 -0.07 -4.34 -2.76
CA VAL A 33 -1.21 -4.71 -1.92
C VAL A 33 -1.01 -4.19 -0.50
N ALA A 34 -2.10 -3.81 0.15
CA ALA A 34 -2.06 -3.37 1.55
C ALA A 34 -2.12 -4.57 2.49
N VAL A 35 -1.04 -4.84 3.22
CA VAL A 35 -0.98 -5.92 4.23
C VAL A 35 -1.70 -5.54 5.52
N GLN A 36 -1.85 -4.23 5.77
CA GLN A 36 -2.59 -3.72 6.91
C GLN A 36 -3.80 -2.91 6.48
N ALA A 37 -4.98 -3.43 6.83
CA ALA A 37 -6.24 -2.73 6.58
C ALA A 37 -6.49 -1.56 7.54
N LYS A 38 -5.70 -1.42 8.61
CA LYS A 38 -5.86 -0.35 9.62
C LYS A 38 -4.58 0.47 9.67
N VAL A 39 -4.66 1.70 9.15
CA VAL A 39 -3.58 2.68 9.28
C VAL A 39 -3.53 3.14 10.75
N PRO A 40 -2.41 2.94 11.47
CA PRO A 40 -2.26 3.44 12.83
C PRO A 40 -2.27 4.96 12.87
N GLU A 41 -2.77 5.55 13.96
CA GLU A 41 -2.80 7.00 14.17
C GLU A 41 -1.37 7.56 14.10
N GLY A 42 -1.12 8.47 13.16
CA GLY A 42 0.22 8.98 12.84
C GLY A 42 0.83 8.52 11.50
N GLN A 43 0.24 7.52 10.82
CA GLN A 43 0.64 7.09 9.47
C GLN A 43 -0.38 7.49 8.38
N GLU A 44 -1.36 8.30 8.75
CA GLU A 44 -2.42 8.81 7.88
C GLU A 44 -1.95 9.76 6.77
N THR A 45 -0.69 10.22 6.83
CA THR A 45 -0.06 11.05 5.79
C THR A 45 0.59 10.22 4.68
N CYS A 46 0.61 8.89 4.80
CA CYS A 46 1.25 8.00 3.83
C CYS A 46 0.33 7.57 2.67
N ALA A 47 -0.73 8.35 2.43
CA ALA A 47 -1.75 8.10 1.41
C ALA A 47 -1.91 9.31 0.49
#